data_AF-A0A7T5CDI7-F1
#
_entry.id   AF-A0A7T5CDI7-F1
#
_cell.length_a   1.000
_cell.length_b   1.000
_cell.length_c   1.000
_cell.angle_alpha   90.00
_cell.angle_beta   90.00
_cell.angle_gamma   90.00
#
_symmetry.space_group_name_H-M   'P 1'
#
loop_
_entity.id
_entity.type
_entity.pdbx_description
1 polymer ?
#
loop_
_entity_poly.entity_id
_entity_poly.type
_entity_poly.pdbx_seq_one_letter_code
_entity_poly.pdbx_strand_id
1 'polypeptide(L)'
;RLAILCPPHLVEQWQSELESRFNLHAIALTSASASRIERDLPHGARLFDHHPVVVVSLDYIKSERHREQFLATAPECIIVDEAHTCASSGAGKQLRFELLQRLAR
;
A
#
# COMPACT_ATOMS: atom_id res chain seq x y z
N ARG A 1 4.87 5.02 11.28
CA ARG A 1 3.97 4.92 10.10
C ARG A 1 4.16 3.54 9.49
N LEU A 2 3.08 2.96 8.99
CA LEU A 2 3.02 1.57 8.54
C LEU A 2 2.24 1.48 7.23
N ALA A 3 2.78 0.74 6.27
CA ALA A 3 2.07 0.29 5.09
C ALA A 3 1.95 -1.25 5.09
N ILE A 4 0.76 -1.77 4.81
CA ILE A 4 0.56 -3.18 4.49
C ILE A 4 0.30 -3.28 2.99
N LEU A 5 1.20 -3.92 2.24
CA LEU A 5 0.98 -4.27 0.83
C LEU A 5 0.31 -5.64 0.77
N CYS A 6 -0.92 -5.71 0.27
CA CYS A 6 -1.67 -6.98 0.18
C CYS A 6 -2.45 -7.14 -1.13
N PRO A 7 -2.81 -8.38 -1.51
CA PRO A 7 -3.77 -8.63 -2.58
C PRO A 7 -5.10 -7.86 -2.38
N PRO A 8 -5.80 -7.47 -3.46
CA PRO A 8 -7.04 -6.67 -3.36
C PRO A 8 -8.13 -7.28 -2.48
N HIS A 9 -8.25 -8.62 -2.50
CA HIS A 9 -9.27 -9.34 -1.74
C HIS A 9 -8.99 -9.39 -0.22
N LEU A 10 -7.78 -9.06 0.22
CA LEU A 10 -7.40 -9.05 1.64
C LEU A 10 -7.42 -7.65 2.26
N VAL A 11 -7.71 -6.60 1.47
CA VAL A 11 -7.66 -5.21 1.96
C VAL A 11 -8.63 -4.98 3.12
N GLU A 12 -9.90 -5.37 2.95
CA GLU A 12 -10.93 -5.20 4.00
C GLU A 12 -10.64 -6.07 5.22
N GLN A 13 -10.15 -7.29 4.99
CA GLN A 13 -9.74 -8.19 6.07
C GLN A 13 -8.63 -7.55 6.91
N TRP A 14 -7.58 -7.02 6.29
CA TRP A 14 -6.49 -6.35 7.00
C TRP A 14 -6.98 -5.13 7.79
N GLN A 15 -7.86 -4.30 7.24
CA GLN A 15 -8.44 -3.18 7.99
C GLN A 15 -9.19 -3.68 9.23
N SER A 16 -10.06 -4.67 9.07
CA SER A 16 -10.85 -5.24 10.17
C SER A 16 -9.98 -5.88 11.25
N GLU A 17 -8.92 -6.61 10.85
CA GLU A 17 -7.99 -7.26 11.78
C GLU A 17 -7.13 -6.24 12.54
N LEU A 18 -6.65 -5.18 11.87
CA LEU A 18 -5.92 -4.08 12.49
C LEU A 18 -6.78 -3.33 13.52
N GLU A 19 -8.05 -3.07 13.19
CA GLU A 19 -8.98 -2.41 14.09
C GLU A 19 -9.35 -3.32 15.28
N SER A 20 -9.85 -4.53 15.01
CA SER A 20 -10.41 -5.41 16.03
C SER A 20 -9.37 -5.99 17.00
N ARG A 21 -8.14 -6.25 16.54
CA ARG A 21 -7.11 -6.89 17.38
C ARG A 21 -6.06 -5.94 17.92
N PHE A 22 -5.83 -4.83 17.23
CA PHE A 22 -4.75 -3.89 17.57
C PHE A 22 -5.24 -2.46 17.81
N ASN A 23 -6.54 -2.18 17.63
CA ASN A 23 -7.11 -0.83 17.70
C ASN A 23 -6.43 0.16 16.73
N LEU A 24 -5.92 -0.33 15.61
CA LEU A 24 -5.24 0.45 14.58
C LEU A 24 -6.21 0.78 13.45
N HIS A 25 -6.53 2.05 13.32
CA HIS A 25 -7.45 2.54 12.29
C HIS A 25 -6.67 2.75 10.99
N ALA A 26 -6.84 1.83 10.05
CA ALA A 26 -6.14 1.87 8.77
C ALA A 26 -7.06 2.38 7.66
N ILE A 27 -6.52 3.20 6.75
CA ILE A 27 -7.22 3.53 5.50
C ILE A 27 -6.86 2.53 4.39
N ALA A 28 -7.81 2.20 3.53
CA ALA A 28 -7.59 1.37 2.36
C ALA A 28 -7.22 2.24 1.15
N LEU A 29 -5.98 2.11 0.67
CA LEU A 29 -5.52 2.69 -0.58
C LEU A 29 -5.64 1.65 -1.71
N THR A 30 -6.67 1.79 -2.51
CA THR A 30 -6.97 0.97 -3.68
C THR A 30 -7.02 1.85 -4.92
N SER A 31 -7.04 1.25 -6.12
CA SER A 31 -7.23 2.00 -7.36
C SER A 31 -8.53 2.81 -7.37
N ALA A 32 -9.57 2.37 -6.65
CA ALA A 32 -10.86 3.07 -6.57
C ALA A 32 -10.88 4.18 -5.51
N SER A 33 -10.19 3.99 -4.37
CA SER A 33 -10.17 4.99 -3.29
C SER A 33 -9.10 6.06 -3.46
N ALA A 34 -8.05 5.81 -4.26
CA ALA A 34 -6.91 6.71 -4.43
C ALA A 34 -7.31 8.15 -4.74
N SER A 35 -8.11 8.38 -5.78
CA SER A 35 -8.50 9.74 -6.18
C SER A 35 -9.32 10.46 -5.11
N ARG A 36 -10.06 9.73 -4.26
CA ARG A 36 -10.80 10.31 -3.14
C ARG A 36 -9.84 10.69 -2.01
N ILE A 37 -8.98 9.77 -1.60
CA ILE A 37 -7.98 10.00 -0.56
C ILE A 37 -7.05 11.17 -0.92
N GLU A 38 -6.62 11.25 -2.19
CA GLU A 38 -5.80 12.36 -2.68
C GLU A 38 -6.49 13.72 -2.58
N ARG A 39 -7.82 13.77 -2.76
CA ARG A 39 -8.60 15.01 -2.60
C ARG A 39 -8.89 15.37 -1.14
N ASP A 40 -9.07 14.36 -0.30
CA ASP A 40 -9.39 14.54 1.12
C ASP A 40 -8.12 14.91 1.93
N LEU A 41 -6.93 14.71 1.35
CA LEU A 41 -5.66 15.13 1.94
C LEU A 41 -5.52 16.67 1.94
N PRO A 42 -5.13 17.28 3.08
CA PRO A 42 -4.82 18.70 3.13
C PRO A 42 -3.70 19.08 2.16
N HIS A 43 -3.76 20.30 1.61
CA HIS A 43 -2.73 20.79 0.70
C HIS A 43 -1.33 20.72 1.32
N GLY A 44 -0.40 20.07 0.63
CA GLY A 44 0.98 19.88 1.08
C GLY A 44 1.17 18.76 2.11
N ALA A 45 0.11 18.13 2.60
CA ALA A 45 0.22 16.96 3.47
C ALA A 45 0.58 15.70 2.68
N ARG A 46 1.46 14.88 3.24
CA ARG A 46 1.78 13.56 2.67
C ARG A 46 0.80 12.53 3.20
N LEU A 47 0.49 11.52 2.38
CA LEU A 47 -0.45 10.45 2.73
C LEU A 47 -0.18 9.85 4.11
N PHE A 48 1.06 9.40 4.34
CA PHE A 48 1.45 8.73 5.57
C PHE A 48 1.61 9.66 6.78
N ASP A 49 1.73 10.98 6.56
CA ASP A 49 1.74 11.97 7.64
C ASP A 49 0.32 12.21 8.16
N HIS A 50 -0.68 12.17 7.28
CA HIS A 50 -2.09 12.31 7.65
C HIS A 50 -2.72 10.97 8.10
N HIS A 51 -2.29 9.87 7.49
CA HIS A 51 -2.76 8.51 7.79
C HIS A 51 -1.59 7.61 8.19
N PRO A 52 -1.33 7.43 9.49
CA PRO A 52 -0.15 6.70 9.96
C PRO A 52 -0.16 5.20 9.62
N VAL A 53 -1.33 4.62 9.37
CA VAL A 53 -1.52 3.21 9.00
C VAL A 53 -2.34 3.13 7.72
N VAL A 54 -1.76 2.51 6.69
CA VAL A 54 -2.39 2.40 5.37
C VAL A 54 -2.30 0.95 4.89
N VAL A 55 -3.44 0.38 4.51
CA VAL A 55 -3.48 -0.90 3.77
C VAL A 55 -3.52 -0.55 2.29
N VAL A 56 -2.50 -0.96 1.54
CA VAL A 56 -2.33 -0.64 0.14
C VAL A 56 -2.53 -1.90 -0.71
N SER A 57 -3.46 -1.82 -1.64
CA SER A 57 -3.67 -2.89 -2.61
C SER A 57 -2.49 -3.01 -3.56
N LEU A 58 -2.01 -4.23 -3.80
CA LEU A 58 -1.01 -4.51 -4.84
C LEU A 58 -1.50 -4.17 -6.26
N ASP A 59 -2.79 -3.94 -6.47
CA ASP A 59 -3.33 -3.47 -7.76
C ASP A 59 -3.21 -1.96 -7.94
N TYR A 60 -3.18 -1.19 -6.84
CA TYR A 60 -2.97 0.25 -6.89
C TYR A 60 -1.60 0.59 -7.51
N ILE A 61 -0.55 -0.10 -7.06
CA ILE A 61 0.85 0.05 -7.49
C ILE A 61 1.18 -0.56 -8.86
N LYS A 62 0.20 -1.17 -9.56
CA LYS A 62 0.39 -1.62 -10.95
C LYS A 62 0.61 -0.44 -11.89
N SER A 63 -0.09 0.67 -11.64
CA SER A 63 0.13 1.94 -12.33
C SER A 63 1.51 2.49 -12.01
N GLU A 64 2.29 2.85 -13.02
CA GLU A 64 3.61 3.47 -12.86
C GLU A 64 3.53 4.74 -12.01
N ARG A 65 2.54 5.61 -12.28
CA ARG A 65 2.30 6.83 -11.49
C ARG A 65 2.14 6.54 -10.00
N HIS A 66 1.27 5.57 -9.67
CA HIS A 66 0.99 5.22 -8.27
C HIS A 66 2.19 4.55 -7.60
N ARG A 67 2.95 3.77 -8.36
CA ARG A 67 4.16 3.11 -7.86
C ARG A 67 5.24 4.12 -7.49
N GLU A 68 5.53 5.08 -8.36
CA GLU A 68 6.52 6.14 -8.08
C GLU A 68 6.06 7.02 -6.91
N GLN A 69 4.77 7.35 -6.85
CA GLN A 69 4.20 8.10 -5.72
C GLN A 69 4.33 7.33 -4.40
N PHE A 70 4.03 6.02 -4.40
CA PHE A 70 4.20 5.18 -3.22
C PHE A 70 5.66 5.11 -2.80
N LEU A 71 6.59 4.89 -3.74
CA LEU A 71 8.04 4.85 -3.46
C LEU A 71 8.55 6.16 -2.85
N ALA A 72 8.10 7.31 -3.35
CA ALA A 72 8.50 8.62 -2.84
C ALA A 72 7.96 8.93 -1.45
N THR A 73 6.89 8.25 -1.03
CA THR A 73 6.19 8.53 0.24
C THR A 73 6.20 7.34 1.20
N ALA A 74 6.85 6.25 0.84
CA ALA A 74 6.81 4.99 1.57
C ALA A 74 7.22 5.20 3.04
N PRO A 75 6.49 4.61 3.99
CA PRO A 75 6.79 4.76 5.40
C PRO A 75 7.98 3.88 5.81
N GLU A 76 8.49 4.13 7.01
CA GLU A 76 9.60 3.40 7.60
C GLU A 76 9.32 1.91 7.89
N CYS A 77 8.06 1.49 7.93
CA CYS A 77 7.67 0.09 8.15
C CYS A 77 6.71 -0.36 7.04
N ILE A 78 7.10 -1.42 6.32
CA ILE A 78 6.32 -2.00 5.25
C ILE A 78 6.18 -3.50 5.51
N ILE A 79 4.93 -3.96 5.58
CA ILE A 79 4.59 -5.38 5.65
C ILE A 79 4.09 -5.79 4.27
N VAL A 80 4.57 -6.92 3.76
CA VAL A 80 4.14 -7.48 2.49
C VAL A 80 3.44 -8.80 2.75
N ASP A 81 2.15 -8.83 2.48
CA ASP A 81 1.36 -10.04 2.56
C ASP A 81 1.45 -10.84 1.26
N GLU A 82 1.35 -12.16 1.36
CA GLU A 82 1.47 -13.09 0.23
C GLU A 82 2.71 -12.82 -0.64
N ALA A 83 3.86 -12.54 -0.01
CA ALA A 83 5.11 -12.20 -0.69
C ALA A 83 5.57 -13.26 -1.71
N HIS A 84 5.11 -14.50 -1.56
CA HIS A 84 5.34 -15.59 -2.52
C HIS A 84 4.78 -15.24 -3.93
N THR A 85 3.73 -14.43 -4.02
CA THR A 85 3.15 -13.96 -5.28
C THR A 85 4.03 -12.93 -5.99
N CYS A 86 4.89 -12.25 -5.23
CA CYS A 86 5.84 -11.25 -5.73
C CYS A 86 7.15 -11.88 -6.24
N ALA A 87 7.44 -13.14 -5.92
CA ALA A 87 8.73 -13.79 -6.24
C ALA A 87 8.67 -14.76 -7.44
N SER A 88 7.50 -14.97 -8.07
CA SER A 88 7.33 -15.95 -9.15
C SER A 88 7.33 -15.32 -10.56
N SER A 89 7.69 -16.12 -11.57
CA SER A 89 7.86 -15.69 -12.96
C SER A 89 6.53 -15.28 -13.63
N GLY A 90 6.53 -14.14 -14.33
CA GLY A 90 5.41 -13.56 -15.10
C GLY A 90 5.47 -12.02 -15.15
N ALA A 91 5.08 -11.38 -16.26
CA ALA A 91 5.29 -9.94 -16.49
C ALA A 91 4.70 -9.03 -15.40
N GLY A 92 3.45 -9.26 -14.98
CA GLY A 92 2.83 -8.50 -13.89
C GLY A 92 3.40 -8.81 -12.49
N LYS A 93 4.14 -9.91 -12.34
CA LYS A 93 4.81 -10.32 -11.10
C LYS A 93 6.20 -9.70 -10.99
N GLN A 94 6.91 -9.54 -12.12
CA GLN A 94 8.19 -8.82 -12.19
C GLN A 94 8.07 -7.38 -11.68
N LEU A 95 6.99 -6.67 -12.02
CA LEU A 95 6.75 -5.30 -11.53
C LEU A 95 6.61 -5.23 -10.00
N ARG A 96 6.00 -6.24 -9.38
CA ARG A 96 5.87 -6.31 -7.90
C ARG A 96 7.22 -6.61 -7.26
N PHE A 97 7.97 -7.56 -7.83
CA PHE A 97 9.31 -7.88 -7.37
C PHE A 97 10.23 -6.65 -7.38
N GLU A 98 10.26 -5.93 -8.51
CA GLU A 98 11.08 -4.72 -8.69
C GLU A 98 10.71 -3.64 -7.68
N LEU A 99 9.40 -3.42 -7.44
CA LEU A 99 8.95 -2.50 -6.40
C LEU A 99 9.52 -2.88 -5.03
N LEU A 100 9.39 -4.15 -4.63
CA LEU A 100 9.90 -4.61 -3.34
C LEU A 100 11.41 -4.46 -3.23
N GLN A 101 12.15 -4.73 -4.32
CA GLN A 101 13.60 -4.50 -4.34
C GLN A 101 13.98 -3.03 -4.18
N ARG A 102 13.17 -2.10 -4.71
CA ARG A 102 13.39 -0.65 -4.55
C ARG A 102 13.06 -0.18 -3.14
N LEU A 103 12.03 -0.75 -2.50
CA LEU A 103 11.62 -0.43 -1.13
C LEU A 103 12.56 -0.98 -0.05
N ALA A 104 13.28 -2.06 -0.35
CA ALA A 104 14.19 -2.72 0.60
C ALA A 104 15.60 -2.11 0.66
N ARG A 105 15.85 -1.00 -0.05
CA ARG A 105 17.13 -0.27 -0.05
C ARG A 105 17.08 0.93 0.87
#